data_AF-A0A3T1B5R5-F1
#
_entry.id   AF-A0A3T1B5R5-F1
#
_cell.length_a   1.000
_cell.length_b   1.000
_cell.length_c   1.000
_cell.angle_alpha   90.00
_cell.angle_beta   90.00
_cell.angle_gamma   90.00
#
_symmetry.space_group_name_H-M   'P 1'
#
loop_
_entity.id
_entity.type
_entity.pdbx_description
1 polymer ?
#
loop_
_entity_poly.entity_id
_entity_poly.type
_entity_poly.pdbx_seq_one_letter_code
_entity_poly.pdbx_strand_id
1 'polypeptide(L)'
;MLLTLALSGCGSNDDNTAAPGAATAASAADLSGLDESTATACTLAENAVRGTAGHDLDLESANQIISAGKQAKSTLVATQANVLELSVRKAEAAAGNPDEQTLTAQVSSEILKFRTVCQDVDALKASIPEESTGGSGASADPDEPVDRSVN
;
A
#
# COMPACT_ATOMS: atom_id res chain seq x y z
N MET A 1 -32.97 -22.36 23.57
CA MET A 1 -31.93 -22.72 24.57
C MET A 1 -30.59 -22.30 23.99
N LEU A 2 -29.98 -21.27 24.58
CA LEU A 2 -28.64 -20.78 24.23
C LEU A 2 -27.60 -21.85 24.60
N LEU A 3 -26.69 -22.18 23.67
CA LEU A 3 -25.49 -22.95 23.97
C LEU A 3 -24.40 -21.98 24.45
N THR A 4 -24.26 -21.83 25.76
CA THR A 4 -23.08 -21.23 26.41
C THR A 4 -21.92 -22.22 26.36
N LEU A 5 -20.92 -21.97 25.52
CA LEU A 5 -19.62 -22.62 25.63
C LEU A 5 -18.85 -21.97 26.79
N ALA A 6 -18.80 -22.67 27.93
CA ALA A 6 -17.92 -22.35 29.04
C ALA A 6 -16.50 -22.85 28.72
N LEU A 7 -15.55 -21.92 28.59
CA LEU A 7 -14.13 -22.23 28.48
C LEU A 7 -13.51 -22.18 29.88
N SER A 8 -13.57 -23.31 30.59
CA SER A 8 -12.82 -23.53 31.83
C SER A 8 -11.46 -24.12 31.51
N GLY A 9 -10.38 -23.39 31.81
CA GLY A 9 -9.01 -23.89 31.77
C GLY A 9 -8.10 -23.00 32.60
N CYS A 10 -7.84 -23.43 33.83
CA CYS A 10 -6.93 -22.80 34.80
C CYS A 10 -5.54 -23.44 34.67
N GLY A 11 -4.48 -22.65 34.84
CA GLY A 11 -3.10 -23.14 34.91
C GLY A 11 -2.12 -22.01 35.19
N SER A 12 -1.98 -21.63 36.46
CA SER A 12 -0.86 -20.82 36.94
C SER A 12 0.40 -21.70 37.03
N ASN A 13 1.46 -21.33 36.31
CA ASN A 13 2.82 -21.04 36.83
C ASN A 13 3.90 -21.10 35.73
N ASP A 14 4.67 -20.01 35.69
CA ASP A 14 6.03 -19.79 35.16
C ASP A 14 6.32 -19.80 33.65
N ASP A 15 6.81 -18.62 33.23
CA ASP A 15 7.59 -18.24 32.05
C ASP A 15 6.96 -18.32 30.63
N ASN A 16 6.59 -17.12 30.15
CA ASN A 16 6.55 -16.73 28.74
C ASN A 16 5.66 -17.55 27.80
N THR A 17 4.37 -17.64 28.11
CA THR A 17 3.35 -17.83 27.07
C THR A 17 2.59 -16.52 26.94
N ALA A 18 3.09 -15.64 26.06
CA ALA A 18 2.33 -14.50 25.60
C ALA A 18 1.00 -15.03 25.06
N ALA A 19 -0.10 -14.69 25.76
CA ALA A 19 -1.42 -14.73 25.16
C ALA A 19 -1.33 -14.08 23.76
N PRO A 20 -1.99 -14.61 22.71
CA PRO A 20 -1.98 -13.96 21.41
C PRO A 20 -2.37 -12.51 21.64
N GLY A 21 -1.39 -11.62 21.39
CA GLY A 21 -1.42 -10.25 21.89
C GLY A 21 -2.73 -9.61 21.51
N ALA A 22 -3.33 -8.88 22.45
CA ALA A 22 -4.39 -7.96 22.14
C ALA A 22 -3.97 -7.21 20.86
N ALA A 23 -4.73 -7.38 19.78
CA ALA A 23 -4.48 -6.68 18.54
C ALA A 23 -4.52 -5.20 18.90
N THR A 24 -3.35 -4.57 19.02
CA THR A 24 -3.25 -3.14 19.23
C THR A 24 -4.00 -2.53 18.08
N ALA A 25 -5.12 -1.87 18.37
CA ALA A 25 -5.84 -1.08 17.39
C ALA A 25 -4.83 -0.08 16.84
N ALA A 26 -4.37 -0.35 15.63
CA ALA A 26 -3.35 0.45 15.03
C ALA A 26 -3.92 1.84 14.80
N SER A 27 -3.32 2.85 15.44
CA SER A 27 -3.74 4.24 15.35
C SER A 27 -3.78 4.69 13.90
N ALA A 28 -4.79 5.50 13.55
CA ALA A 28 -4.88 6.13 12.24
C ALA A 28 -3.59 6.92 11.97
N ALA A 29 -2.98 6.68 10.81
CA ALA A 29 -1.77 7.38 10.39
C ALA A 29 -2.08 8.87 10.15
N ASP A 30 -1.18 9.77 10.57
CA ASP A 30 -1.26 11.19 10.21
C ASP A 30 -0.78 11.36 8.77
N LEU A 31 -1.71 11.43 7.81
CA LEU A 31 -1.38 11.50 6.38
C LEU A 31 -1.02 12.92 5.91
N SER A 32 -0.84 13.86 6.85
CA SER A 32 -0.54 15.26 6.55
C SER A 32 0.80 15.40 5.81
N GLY A 33 0.80 16.13 4.70
CA GLY A 33 2.00 16.37 3.87
C GLY A 33 2.29 15.29 2.82
N LEU A 34 1.43 14.27 2.69
CA LEU A 34 1.43 13.37 1.54
C LEU A 34 0.66 13.99 0.37
N ASP A 35 0.93 13.54 -0.85
CA ASP A 35 0.06 13.89 -1.98
C ASP A 35 -1.33 13.24 -1.83
N GLU A 36 -2.32 13.84 -2.48
CA GLU A 36 -3.73 13.44 -2.36
C GLU A 36 -3.96 11.97 -2.72
N SER A 37 -3.29 11.46 -3.76
CA SER A 37 -3.48 10.09 -4.21
C SER A 37 -2.81 9.07 -3.28
N THR A 38 -1.64 9.38 -2.72
CA THR A 38 -1.02 8.60 -1.65
C THR A 38 -1.93 8.55 -0.41
N ALA A 39 -2.41 9.70 0.05
CA ALA A 39 -3.29 9.79 1.22
C ALA A 39 -4.61 9.05 0.99
N THR A 40 -5.19 9.16 -0.21
CA THR A 40 -6.43 8.47 -0.59
C THR A 40 -6.24 6.96 -0.58
N ALA A 41 -5.19 6.44 -1.21
CA ALA A 41 -4.92 5.00 -1.22
C ALA A 41 -4.75 4.43 0.20
N CYS A 42 -4.04 5.15 1.07
CA CYS A 42 -3.87 4.75 2.47
C CYS A 42 -5.17 4.83 3.28
N THR A 43 -6.01 5.83 3.02
CA THR A 43 -7.33 5.95 3.66
C THR A 43 -8.26 4.81 3.23
N LEU A 44 -8.27 4.47 1.95
CA LEU A 44 -9.05 3.33 1.44
C LEU A 44 -8.57 2.01 2.04
N ALA A 45 -7.26 1.79 2.15
CA ALA A 45 -6.70 0.61 2.79
C ALA A 45 -7.05 0.52 4.29
N GLU A 46 -7.02 1.63 5.02
CA GLU A 46 -7.47 1.69 6.41
C GLU A 46 -8.96 1.37 6.55
N ASN A 47 -9.79 1.96 5.68
CA ASN A 47 -11.23 1.71 5.67
C ASN A 47 -11.55 0.24 5.38
N ALA A 48 -10.85 -0.37 4.41
CA ALA A 48 -10.99 -1.78 4.08
C ALA A 48 -10.64 -2.69 5.27
N VAL A 49 -9.54 -2.42 5.98
CA VAL A 49 -9.13 -3.19 7.16
C VAL A 49 -10.11 -3.01 8.33
N ARG A 50 -10.72 -1.82 8.47
CA ARG A 50 -11.69 -1.53 9.52
C ARG A 50 -13.12 -1.94 9.19
N GLY A 51 -13.42 -2.31 7.94
CA GLY A 51 -14.79 -2.56 7.50
C GLY A 51 -15.66 -1.30 7.53
N THR A 52 -15.10 -0.13 7.22
CA THR A 52 -15.77 1.17 7.32
C THR A 52 -15.93 1.87 5.99
N ALA A 53 -16.87 2.83 5.91
CA ALA A 53 -17.15 3.62 4.70
C ALA A 53 -17.51 2.80 3.45
N GLY A 54 -18.02 1.57 3.64
CA GLY A 54 -18.40 0.68 2.53
C GLY A 54 -17.24 -0.11 1.94
N HIS A 55 -16.07 -0.09 2.57
CA HIS A 55 -14.90 -0.88 2.16
C HIS A 55 -14.68 -2.07 3.10
N ASP A 56 -14.24 -3.18 2.53
CA ASP A 56 -13.88 -4.41 3.24
C ASP A 56 -12.63 -5.04 2.59
N LEU A 57 -12.19 -6.19 3.06
CA LEU A 57 -11.05 -6.95 2.54
C LEU A 57 -11.40 -7.76 1.29
N ASP A 58 -11.98 -7.09 0.30
CA ASP A 58 -12.54 -7.68 -0.91
C ASP A 58 -11.90 -7.14 -2.21
N LEU A 59 -12.26 -7.73 -3.34
CA LEU A 59 -11.74 -7.38 -4.67
C LEU A 59 -12.13 -5.96 -5.14
N GLU A 60 -13.34 -5.49 -4.82
CA GLU A 60 -13.81 -4.16 -5.20
C GLU A 60 -13.01 -3.09 -4.45
N SER A 61 -12.86 -3.25 -3.14
CA SER A 61 -12.03 -2.38 -2.31
C SER A 61 -10.56 -2.40 -2.75
N ALA A 62 -10.02 -3.57 -3.10
CA ALA A 62 -8.67 -3.70 -3.65
C ALA A 62 -8.49 -2.89 -4.94
N ASN A 63 -9.44 -2.98 -5.87
CA ASN A 63 -9.40 -2.24 -7.13
C ASN A 63 -9.41 -0.72 -6.93
N GLN A 64 -10.18 -0.22 -5.96
CA GLN A 64 -10.19 1.20 -5.61
C GLN A 64 -8.85 1.66 -5.01
N ILE A 65 -8.26 0.86 -4.10
CA ILE A 65 -6.93 1.11 -3.55
C ILE A 65 -5.87 1.15 -4.66
N ILE A 66 -5.91 0.19 -5.59
CA ILE A 66 -4.98 0.13 -6.74
C ILE A 66 -5.11 1.39 -7.59
N SER A 67 -6.34 1.82 -7.91
CA SER A 67 -6.59 2.98 -8.76
C SER A 67 -5.97 4.26 -8.18
N ALA A 68 -6.15 4.50 -6.88
CA ALA A 68 -5.53 5.62 -6.19
C ALA A 68 -4.01 5.43 -6.05
N GLY A 69 -3.57 4.24 -5.65
CA GLY A 69 -2.16 3.94 -5.39
C GLY A 69 -1.27 4.02 -6.64
N LYS A 70 -1.80 3.75 -7.84
CA LYS A 70 -1.07 3.94 -9.10
C LYS A 70 -0.79 5.40 -9.45
N GLN A 71 -1.54 6.33 -8.86
CA GLN A 71 -1.36 7.76 -9.06
C GLN A 71 -0.46 8.39 -7.97
N ALA A 72 -0.19 7.64 -6.90
CA ALA A 72 0.62 8.06 -5.76
C ALA A 72 2.00 8.58 -6.18
N LYS A 73 2.42 9.73 -5.64
CA LYS A 73 3.82 10.16 -5.76
C LYS A 73 4.75 9.32 -4.88
N SER A 74 4.25 8.77 -3.77
CA SER A 74 5.02 7.84 -2.95
C SER A 74 5.33 6.57 -3.75
N THR A 75 6.62 6.32 -3.98
CA THR A 75 7.06 5.11 -4.69
C THR A 75 6.76 3.82 -3.91
N LEU A 76 6.69 3.88 -2.58
CA LEU A 76 6.28 2.75 -1.74
C LEU A 76 4.81 2.40 -1.98
N VAL A 77 3.92 3.39 -1.99
CA VAL A 77 2.49 3.18 -2.26
C VAL A 77 2.27 2.69 -3.69
N ALA A 78 2.92 3.31 -4.68
CA ALA A 78 2.82 2.87 -6.07
C ALA A 78 3.32 1.43 -6.28
N THR A 79 4.42 1.06 -5.63
CA THR A 79 4.96 -0.32 -5.67
C THR A 79 3.97 -1.30 -5.06
N GLN A 80 3.43 -0.99 -3.88
CA GLN A 80 2.50 -1.86 -3.19
C GLN A 80 1.16 -1.98 -3.93
N ALA A 81 0.73 -0.94 -4.66
CA ALA A 81 -0.42 -0.99 -5.56
C ALA A 81 -0.21 -1.99 -6.72
N ASN A 82 0.99 -2.04 -7.29
CA ASN A 82 1.32 -3.02 -8.33
C ASN A 82 1.33 -4.46 -7.79
N VAL A 83 1.81 -4.67 -6.56
CA VAL A 83 1.75 -6.00 -5.89
C VAL A 83 0.30 -6.41 -5.64
N LEU A 84 -0.53 -5.51 -5.12
CA LEU A 84 -1.95 -5.76 -4.90
C LEU A 84 -2.67 -6.08 -6.22
N GLU A 85 -2.38 -5.34 -7.30
CA GLU A 85 -2.93 -5.60 -8.63
C GLU A 85 -2.58 -6.99 -9.16
N LEU A 86 -1.36 -7.48 -8.91
CA LEU A 86 -0.98 -8.84 -9.30
C LEU A 86 -1.82 -9.89 -8.56
N SER A 87 -2.11 -9.68 -7.29
CA SER A 87 -2.97 -10.57 -6.51
C SER A 87 -4.42 -10.52 -6.97
N VAL A 88 -4.95 -9.31 -7.24
CA VAL A 88 -6.31 -9.13 -7.79
C VAL A 88 -6.45 -9.86 -9.12
N ARG A 89 -5.53 -9.65 -10.07
CA ARG A 89 -5.57 -10.32 -11.39
C ARG A 89 -5.53 -11.84 -11.28
N LYS A 90 -4.77 -12.38 -10.33
CA LYS A 90 -4.73 -13.83 -10.09
C LYS A 90 -6.06 -14.35 -9.56
N ALA A 91 -6.67 -13.64 -8.61
CA ALA A 91 -7.97 -14.00 -8.06
C ALA A 91 -9.07 -13.94 -9.13
N GLU A 92 -9.11 -12.88 -9.94
CA GLU A 92 -10.07 -12.73 -11.04
C GLU A 92 -9.89 -13.83 -12.10
N ALA A 93 -8.65 -14.18 -12.45
CA ALA A 93 -8.37 -15.26 -13.39
C ALA A 93 -8.77 -16.65 -12.84
N ALA A 94 -8.85 -16.80 -11.53
CA ALA A 94 -9.24 -18.04 -10.86
C ALA A 94 -10.75 -18.15 -10.61
N ALA A 95 -11.56 -17.18 -11.00
CA ALA A 95 -13.01 -17.25 -10.84
C ALA A 95 -13.60 -18.54 -11.45
N GLY A 96 -14.39 -19.27 -10.66
CA GLY A 96 -14.97 -20.57 -11.01
C GLY A 96 -14.01 -21.76 -10.90
N ASN A 97 -12.76 -21.55 -10.50
CA ASN A 97 -11.77 -22.61 -10.25
C ASN A 97 -11.67 -22.93 -8.75
N PRO A 98 -11.18 -24.14 -8.38
CA PRO A 98 -11.04 -24.52 -6.97
C PRO A 98 -10.12 -23.58 -6.16
N ASP A 99 -9.20 -22.87 -6.81
CA ASP A 99 -8.24 -21.96 -6.16
C ASP A 99 -8.81 -20.55 -5.87
N GLU A 100 -10.03 -20.24 -6.32
CA GLU A 100 -10.64 -18.90 -6.22
C GLU A 100 -10.62 -18.34 -4.79
N GLN A 101 -11.02 -19.15 -3.80
CA GLN A 101 -11.08 -18.72 -2.40
C GLN A 101 -9.69 -18.43 -1.83
N THR A 102 -8.69 -19.24 -2.18
CA THR A 102 -7.30 -19.05 -1.74
C THR A 102 -6.72 -17.77 -2.31
N LEU A 103 -6.95 -17.49 -3.60
CA LEU A 103 -6.42 -16.31 -4.25
C LEU A 103 -7.17 -15.03 -3.83
N THR A 104 -8.48 -15.12 -3.56
CA THR A 104 -9.22 -14.02 -2.95
C THR A 104 -8.71 -13.71 -1.53
N ALA A 105 -8.42 -14.73 -0.71
CA ALA A 105 -7.81 -14.51 0.61
C ALA A 105 -6.39 -13.90 0.51
N GLN A 106 -5.66 -14.19 -0.56
CA GLN A 106 -4.38 -13.55 -0.85
C GLN A 106 -4.55 -12.05 -1.12
N VAL A 107 -5.63 -11.62 -1.80
CA VAL A 107 -5.96 -10.20 -1.96
C VAL A 107 -6.17 -9.53 -0.61
N SER A 108 -6.98 -10.12 0.28
CA SER A 108 -7.19 -9.61 1.65
C SER A 108 -5.86 -9.45 2.41
N SER A 109 -4.95 -10.41 2.25
CA SER A 109 -3.61 -10.36 2.86
C SER A 109 -2.76 -9.23 2.30
N GLU A 110 -2.84 -8.96 0.99
CA GLU A 110 -2.12 -7.85 0.36
C GLU A 110 -2.72 -6.49 0.74
N ILE A 111 -4.04 -6.38 0.96
CA ILE A 111 -4.64 -5.15 1.52
C ILE A 111 -4.09 -4.87 2.93
N LEU A 112 -3.99 -5.89 3.79
CA LEU A 112 -3.41 -5.74 5.13
C LEU A 112 -1.94 -5.28 5.09
N LYS A 113 -1.15 -5.82 4.16
CA LYS A 113 0.23 -5.37 3.94
C LYS A 113 0.28 -3.95 3.40
N PHE A 114 -0.59 -3.60 2.45
CA PHE A 114 -0.71 -2.25 1.91
C PHE A 114 -0.98 -1.25 3.04
N ARG A 115 -1.97 -1.55 3.88
CA ARG A 115 -2.31 -0.75 5.05
C ARG A 115 -1.13 -0.63 6.02
N THR A 116 -0.35 -1.70 6.20
CA THR A 116 0.86 -1.68 7.05
C THR A 116 1.91 -0.71 6.51
N VAL A 117 2.17 -0.71 5.19
CA VAL A 117 3.06 0.28 4.53
C VAL A 117 2.55 1.70 4.80
N CYS A 118 1.24 1.90 4.79
CA CYS A 118 0.62 3.19 5.05
C CYS A 118 0.76 3.73 6.49
N GLN A 119 1.20 2.90 7.43
CA GLN A 119 1.42 3.34 8.81
C GLN A 119 2.78 4.02 9.00
N ASP A 120 3.74 3.76 8.12
CA ASP A 120 5.06 4.37 8.15
C ASP A 120 5.07 5.64 7.30
N VAL A 121 4.38 6.67 7.81
CA VAL A 121 4.19 7.95 7.10
C VAL A 121 5.53 8.61 6.77
N ASP A 122 6.53 8.48 7.64
CA ASP A 122 7.85 9.07 7.40
C ASP A 122 8.54 8.39 6.21
N ALA A 123 8.45 7.06 6.11
CA ALA A 123 8.91 6.34 4.92
C ALA A 123 8.12 6.73 3.67
N LEU A 124 6.79 6.90 3.78
CA LEU A 124 5.98 7.36 2.65
C LEU A 124 6.46 8.72 2.13
N LYS A 125 6.66 9.70 3.02
CA LYS A 125 7.16 11.03 2.69
C LYS A 125 8.54 10.97 2.06
N ALA A 126 9.46 10.20 2.63
CA ALA A 126 10.81 10.01 2.11
C ALA A 126 10.84 9.34 0.73
N SER A 127 9.81 8.57 0.39
CA SER A 127 9.69 7.84 -0.88
C SER A 127 9.08 8.66 -2.02
N ILE A 128 8.69 9.91 -1.77
CA ILE A 128 8.21 10.84 -2.81
C ILE A 128 9.45 11.35 -3.56
N PRO A 129 9.54 11.16 -4.88
CA PRO A 129 10.68 11.65 -5.65
C PRO A 129 10.70 13.17 -5.59
N GLU A 130 11.88 13.74 -5.29
CA GLU A 130 12.06 15.18 -5.41
C GLU A 130 11.89 15.57 -6.87
N GLU A 131 11.06 16.59 -7.12
CA GLU A 131 10.97 17.18 -8.45
C GLU A 131 12.36 17.70 -8.77
N SER A 132 13.04 17.11 -9.75
CA SER A 132 14.28 17.67 -10.25
C SER A 132 13.97 19.09 -10.71
N THR A 133 14.35 20.09 -9.91
CA THR A 133 14.53 21.46 -10.41
C THR A 133 15.62 21.36 -11.45
N GLY A 134 15.20 21.08 -12.69
CA GLY A 134 16.04 21.05 -13.86
C GLY A 134 16.76 22.38 -13.91
N GLY A 135 18.05 22.34 -13.61
CA GLY A 135 18.95 23.43 -13.89
C GLY A 135 18.87 23.70 -15.38
N SER A 136 18.06 24.70 -15.74
CA SER A 136 18.11 25.33 -17.05
C SER A 136 19.44 26.06 -17.12
N GLY A 137 20.49 25.32 -17.49
CA GLY A 137 21.77 25.89 -17.91
C GLY A 137 21.51 26.66 -19.19
N ALA A 138 21.30 27.96 -19.04
CA ALA A 138 21.21 28.91 -20.13
C ALA A 138 22.46 28.84 -21.03
N SER A 139 22.23 29.07 -22.31
CA SER A 139 23.18 29.09 -23.41
C SER A 139 24.48 29.85 -23.13
N ALA A 140 25.59 29.28 -23.59
CA ALA A 140 26.70 30.04 -24.14
C ALA A 140 27.13 29.34 -25.43
N ASP A 141 26.63 29.88 -26.54
CA ASP A 141 27.17 29.72 -27.88
C ASP A 141 28.60 30.29 -27.91
N PRO A 142 29.57 29.56 -28.49
CA PRO A 142 30.66 30.25 -29.16
C PRO A 142 30.75 29.80 -30.63
N ASP A 143 30.23 30.65 -31.52
CA ASP A 143 30.90 31.14 -32.74
C ASP A 143 32.32 30.54 -32.95
N GLU A 144 32.41 29.41 -33.65
CA GLU A 144 33.66 28.96 -34.29
C GLU A 144 33.58 29.27 -35.79
N PRO A 145 34.42 30.18 -36.33
CA PRO A 145 34.55 30.33 -37.78
C PRO A 145 35.27 29.10 -38.35
N VAL A 146 34.58 28.42 -39.28
CA VAL A 146 35.14 27.32 -40.09
C VAL A 146 36.21 27.88 -41.03
N ASP A 147 37.49 27.81 -40.64
CA ASP A 147 38.61 28.08 -41.55
C ASP A 147 38.80 26.88 -42.51
N ARG A 148 38.20 27.00 -43.70
CA ARG A 148 38.54 26.16 -44.86
C ARG A 148 39.69 26.82 -45.61
N SER A 149 40.93 26.58 -45.17
CA SER A 149 42.11 26.83 -46.01
C SER A 149 42.52 25.56 -46.76
N VAL A 150 42.31 25.63 -48.07
CA VAL A 150 42.82 24.74 -49.11
C VAL A 150 44.33 24.90 -49.20
N ASN A 151 45.09 23.81 -49.08
CA ASN A 151 46.35 23.64 -49.82
C ASN A 151 46.72 22.16 -49.97
#